data_AF-A0A848TL01-F1
#
_entry.id   AF-A0A848TL01-F1
#
_cell.length_a   1.000
_cell.length_b   1.000
_cell.length_c   1.000
_cell.angle_alpha   90.00
_cell.angle_beta   90.00
_cell.angle_gamma   90.00
#
_symmetry.space_group_name_H-M   'P 1'
#
loop_
_entity.id
_entity.type
_entity.pdbx_description
1 polymer ?
#
loop_
_entity_poly.entity_id
_entity_poly.type
_entity_poly.pdbx_seq_one_letter_code
_entity_poly.pdbx_strand_id
1 'polypeptide(L)'
;MRKLPFAVVDFDAGEGINSVRIDARMGGYLAARHLLDLGHRRFAIMSFLRAFDPALYHPPGPDRDESIAGMPIDCEKMEGYRLAFAEFGLNIDDMPVVQAHPWDTAAATLLLDCAPDATAILSMAAMPGVSLIFEANRRGRV
;
A
#
# COMPACT_ATOMS: atom_id res chain seq x y z
N MET A 1 -19.97 17.01 -24.67
CA MET A 1 -19.43 15.62 -24.70
C MET A 1 -19.82 14.99 -26.03
N ARG A 2 -18.91 14.31 -26.74
CA ARG A 2 -19.29 13.46 -27.89
C ARG A 2 -20.19 12.32 -27.36
N LYS A 3 -21.22 11.91 -28.11
CA LYS A 3 -22.16 10.82 -27.75
C LYS A 3 -21.50 9.42 -27.80
N LEU A 4 -20.33 9.27 -27.19
CA LEU A 4 -19.59 8.00 -27.11
C LEU A 4 -20.01 7.28 -25.83
N PRO A 5 -20.39 5.99 -25.89
CA PRO A 5 -20.54 5.19 -24.68
C PRO A 5 -19.17 5.01 -24.02
N PHE A 6 -19.10 5.22 -22.71
CA PHE A 6 -17.88 5.01 -21.91
C PHE A 6 -18.25 4.47 -20.53
N ALA A 7 -17.28 3.86 -19.87
CA ALA A 7 -17.32 3.46 -18.47
C ALA A 7 -15.94 3.67 -17.85
N VAL A 8 -15.88 3.83 -16.54
CA VAL A 8 -14.64 4.02 -15.78
C VAL A 8 -14.29 2.73 -15.04
N VAL A 9 -13.00 2.48 -14.83
CA VAL A 9 -12.51 1.32 -14.08
C VAL A 9 -11.73 1.83 -12.86
N ASP A 10 -11.78 1.07 -11.76
CA ASP A 10 -11.05 1.25 -10.49
C ASP A 10 -11.56 2.31 -9.52
N PHE A 11 -12.29 3.34 -9.96
CA PHE A 11 -12.84 4.36 -9.04
C PHE A 11 -14.23 4.84 -9.45
N ASP A 12 -14.92 5.49 -8.50
CA ASP A 12 -16.19 6.16 -8.76
C ASP A 12 -15.95 7.51 -9.43
N ALA A 13 -16.49 7.67 -10.63
CA ALA A 13 -16.39 8.91 -11.39
C ALA A 13 -17.57 9.86 -11.14
N GLY A 14 -18.52 9.48 -10.27
CA GLY A 14 -19.67 10.28 -9.91
C GLY A 14 -20.94 9.91 -10.66
N GLU A 15 -22.00 10.64 -10.35
CA GLU A 15 -23.35 10.35 -10.81
C GLU A 15 -23.47 10.32 -12.34
N GLY A 16 -24.18 9.32 -12.86
CA GLY A 16 -24.43 9.16 -14.29
C GLY A 16 -23.27 8.56 -15.09
N ILE A 17 -22.17 8.17 -14.43
CA ILE A 17 -21.04 7.47 -15.07
C ILE A 17 -20.98 6.03 -14.55
N ASN A 18 -21.11 5.07 -15.47
CA ASN A 18 -20.95 3.65 -15.13
C ASN A 18 -19.49 3.37 -14.74
N SER A 19 -19.29 2.64 -13.64
CA SER A 19 -17.98 2.21 -13.19
C SER A 19 -17.93 0.71 -12.86
N VAL A 20 -16.76 0.10 -13.08
CA VAL A 20 -16.43 -1.25 -12.63
C VAL A 20 -15.30 -1.14 -11.62
N ARG A 21 -15.51 -1.67 -10.41
CA ARG A 21 -14.61 -1.49 -9.28
C ARG A 21 -14.42 -2.81 -8.53
N ILE A 22 -13.33 -2.87 -7.78
CA ILE A 22 -13.08 -3.91 -6.78
C ILE A 22 -13.43 -3.38 -5.39
N ASP A 23 -13.66 -4.28 -4.43
CA ASP A 23 -13.69 -3.92 -3.01
C ASP A 23 -12.25 -3.85 -2.49
N ALA A 24 -11.57 -2.73 -2.75
CA ALA A 24 -10.18 -2.53 -2.35
C ALA A 24 -10.02 -2.45 -0.83
N ARG A 25 -11.05 -1.97 -0.12
CA ARG A 25 -11.08 -1.94 1.34
C ARG A 25 -11.03 -3.34 1.93
N MET A 26 -11.90 -4.23 1.44
CA MET A 26 -11.90 -5.61 1.91
C MET A 26 -10.68 -6.39 1.45
N GLY A 27 -10.19 -6.14 0.24
CA GLY A 27 -8.91 -6.71 -0.22
C GLY A 27 -7.74 -6.33 0.70
N GLY A 28 -7.65 -5.04 1.08
CA GLY A 28 -6.65 -4.56 2.02
C GLY A 28 -6.77 -5.22 3.39
N TYR A 29 -7.99 -5.25 3.94
CA TYR A 29 -8.29 -5.90 5.22
C TYR A 29 -7.82 -7.36 5.23
N LEU A 30 -8.20 -8.16 4.23
CA LEU A 30 -7.86 -9.58 4.18
C LEU A 30 -6.34 -9.82 4.08
N ALA A 31 -5.62 -8.98 3.32
CA ALA A 31 -4.16 -9.09 3.21
C ALA A 31 -3.45 -8.80 4.55
N ALA A 32 -3.85 -7.73 5.24
CA ALA A 32 -3.30 -7.41 6.56
C ALA A 32 -3.69 -8.46 7.60
N ARG A 33 -4.97 -8.87 7.63
CA ARG A 33 -5.49 -9.89 8.53
C ARG A 33 -4.73 -11.21 8.40
N HIS A 34 -4.44 -11.65 7.18
CA HIS A 34 -3.66 -12.87 6.95
C HIS A 34 -2.29 -12.83 7.64
N LEU A 35 -1.54 -11.74 7.48
CA LEU A 35 -0.22 -11.59 8.10
C LEU A 35 -0.31 -11.44 9.62
N LEU A 36 -1.36 -10.79 10.12
CA LEU A 36 -1.65 -10.69 11.55
C LEU A 36 -1.95 -12.05 12.18
N ASP A 37 -2.74 -12.88 11.51
CA ASP A 37 -3.08 -14.24 11.93
C ASP A 37 -1.86 -15.17 11.95
N LEU A 38 -0.85 -14.89 11.10
CA LEU A 38 0.47 -15.53 11.15
C LEU A 38 1.36 -15.01 12.30
N GLY A 39 0.91 -14.02 13.07
CA GLY A 39 1.62 -13.51 14.25
C GLY A 39 2.48 -12.26 14.00
N HIS A 40 2.51 -11.72 12.78
CA HIS A 40 3.28 -10.50 12.50
C HIS A 40 2.69 -9.28 13.20
N ARG A 41 3.56 -8.44 13.77
CA ARG A 41 3.17 -7.18 14.46
C ARG A 41 4.01 -5.98 14.03
N ARG A 42 5.16 -6.21 13.41
CA ARG A 42 6.04 -5.18 12.86
C ARG A 42 5.90 -5.18 11.35
N PHE A 43 5.23 -4.18 10.82
CA PHE A 43 4.92 -4.07 9.39
C PHE A 43 5.66 -2.90 8.74
N ALA A 44 5.85 -2.99 7.43
CA ALA A 44 6.13 -1.85 6.56
C ALA A 44 5.17 -1.87 5.36
N ILE A 45 4.88 -0.72 4.78
CA ILE A 45 3.91 -0.61 3.68
C ILE A 45 4.61 -0.03 2.44
N MET A 46 4.48 -0.73 1.31
CA MET A 46 4.86 -0.24 -0.01
C MET A 46 3.59 0.23 -0.74
N SER A 47 3.42 1.56 -0.80
CA SER A 47 2.28 2.26 -1.40
C SER A 47 2.62 2.80 -2.79
N PHE A 48 1.59 3.23 -3.53
CA PHE A 48 1.77 3.85 -4.84
C PHE A 48 2.16 5.32 -4.72
N LEU A 49 3.21 5.70 -5.46
CA LEU A 49 3.41 7.08 -5.91
C LEU A 49 2.84 7.20 -7.33
N ARG A 50 1.86 8.08 -7.51
CA ARG A 50 1.18 8.28 -8.80
C ARG A 50 1.90 9.26 -9.73
N ALA A 51 2.95 9.91 -9.22
CA ALA A 51 3.91 10.66 -10.00
C ALA A 51 5.10 9.77 -10.42
N PHE A 52 5.88 10.24 -11.38
CA PHE A 52 7.16 9.62 -11.79
C PHE A 52 8.35 10.17 -11.00
N ASP A 53 8.09 10.74 -9.82
CA ASP A 53 9.12 11.21 -8.90
C ASP A 53 9.81 10.03 -8.19
N PRO A 54 11.00 10.24 -7.60
CA PRO A 54 11.67 9.22 -6.78
C PRO A 54 10.79 8.73 -5.62
N ALA A 55 11.02 7.49 -5.17
CA ALA A 55 10.34 6.96 -3.99
C ALA A 55 10.42 7.88 -2.76
N LEU A 56 9.29 8.03 -2.08
CA LEU A 56 9.12 8.88 -0.90
C LEU A 56 8.98 8.01 0.35
N TYR A 57 9.79 8.29 1.37
CA TYR A 57 9.70 7.65 2.67
C TYR A 57 8.87 8.49 3.64
N HIS A 58 7.93 7.83 4.32
CA HIS A 58 7.09 8.39 5.37
C HIS A 58 7.37 7.64 6.68
N PRO A 59 8.01 8.30 7.68
CA PRO A 59 8.34 7.66 8.94
C PRO A 59 7.10 7.38 9.80
N PRO A 60 7.18 6.41 10.74
CA PRO A 60 6.15 6.23 11.78
C PRO A 60 5.91 7.51 12.57
N GLY A 61 4.66 7.81 12.90
CA GLY A 61 4.35 8.90 13.81
C GLY A 61 2.94 9.48 13.65
N PRO A 62 2.46 10.21 14.68
CA PRO A 62 1.10 10.74 14.74
C PRO A 62 0.83 11.89 13.78
N ASP A 63 1.87 12.53 13.25
CA ASP A 63 1.77 13.65 12.29
C ASP A 63 1.73 13.17 10.83
N ARG A 64 1.39 11.90 10.61
CA ARG A 64 1.31 11.32 9.27
C ARG A 64 0.11 11.88 8.53
N ASP A 65 0.39 12.52 7.40
CA ASP A 65 -0.65 13.04 6.51
C ASP A 65 -1.46 11.90 5.90
N GLU A 66 -2.79 11.93 6.03
CA GLU A 66 -3.70 10.98 5.40
C GLU A 66 -3.61 11.00 3.85
N SER A 67 -3.04 12.08 3.27
CA SER A 67 -2.80 12.23 1.83
C SER A 67 -1.74 11.27 1.25
N ILE A 68 -1.06 10.47 2.09
CA ILE A 68 -0.19 9.36 1.61
C ILE A 68 -0.95 8.32 0.78
N ALA A 69 -2.28 8.30 0.88
CA ALA A 69 -3.12 7.50 0.02
C ALA A 69 -3.53 8.33 -1.20
N GLY A 70 -2.81 8.16 -2.31
CA GLY A 70 -2.94 9.01 -3.50
C GLY A 70 -4.32 8.99 -4.15
N MET A 71 -4.69 7.90 -4.83
CA MET A 71 -6.01 7.77 -5.49
C MET A 71 -7.05 7.15 -4.55
N PRO A 72 -8.36 7.33 -4.80
CA PRO A 72 -9.42 6.76 -3.93
C PRO A 72 -9.25 5.26 -3.63
N ILE A 73 -8.84 4.47 -4.62
CA ILE A 73 -8.58 3.03 -4.45
C ILE A 73 -7.41 2.74 -3.48
N ASP A 74 -6.45 3.64 -3.37
CA ASP A 74 -5.32 3.50 -2.45
C ASP A 74 -5.75 3.89 -1.02
N CYS A 75 -6.62 4.90 -0.88
CA CYS A 75 -7.28 5.24 0.39
C CYS A 75 -8.08 4.04 0.92
N GLU A 76 -8.84 3.39 0.05
CA GLU A 76 -9.60 2.19 0.40
C GLU A 76 -8.70 1.06 0.91
N LYS A 77 -7.56 0.77 0.26
CA LYS A 77 -6.60 -0.24 0.75
C LYS A 77 -6.03 0.12 2.11
N MET A 78 -5.60 1.37 2.31
CA MET A 78 -5.06 1.84 3.59
C MET A 78 -6.09 1.71 4.71
N GLU A 79 -7.34 2.06 4.43
CA GLU A 79 -8.45 1.89 5.37
C GLU A 79 -8.68 0.41 5.71
N GLY A 80 -8.57 -0.49 4.73
CA GLY A 80 -8.58 -1.94 4.96
C GLY A 80 -7.49 -2.40 5.94
N TYR A 81 -6.25 -1.95 5.71
CA TYR A 81 -5.12 -2.23 6.63
C TYR A 81 -5.38 -1.68 8.03
N ARG A 82 -5.85 -0.44 8.13
CA ARG A 82 -6.16 0.23 9.41
C ARG A 82 -7.18 -0.55 10.22
N LEU A 83 -8.26 -1.02 9.60
CA LEU A 83 -9.28 -1.84 10.25
C LEU A 83 -8.72 -3.16 10.78
N ALA A 84 -7.94 -3.87 9.96
CA ALA A 84 -7.33 -5.14 10.38
C ALA A 84 -6.34 -4.94 11.53
N PHE A 85 -5.50 -3.90 11.47
CA PHE A 85 -4.55 -3.56 12.53
C PHE A 85 -5.25 -3.20 13.84
N ALA A 86 -6.34 -2.43 13.79
CA ALA A 86 -7.10 -2.02 14.96
C ALA A 86 -7.65 -3.21 15.77
N GLU A 87 -8.05 -4.31 15.12
CA GLU A 87 -8.49 -5.54 15.80
C GLU A 87 -7.42 -6.18 16.68
N PHE A 88 -6.14 -5.89 16.43
CA PHE A 88 -5.00 -6.36 17.20
C PHE A 88 -4.33 -5.25 18.04
N GLY A 89 -5.00 -4.10 18.17
CA GLY A 89 -4.48 -2.96 18.94
C GLY A 89 -3.27 -2.27 18.31
N LEU A 90 -3.07 -2.43 17.00
CA LEU A 90 -2.00 -1.76 16.25
C LEU A 90 -2.56 -0.51 15.55
N ASN A 91 -1.78 0.57 15.51
CA ASN A 91 -2.09 1.73 14.69
C ASN A 91 -1.31 1.68 13.37
N ILE A 92 -1.98 1.97 12.26
CA ILE A 92 -1.34 2.04 10.93
C ILE A 92 -0.29 3.16 10.86
N ASP A 93 -0.46 4.24 11.63
CA ASP A 93 0.45 5.38 11.65
C ASP A 93 1.81 5.04 12.27
N ASP A 94 1.88 3.94 13.03
CA ASP A 94 3.13 3.42 13.60
C ASP A 94 3.94 2.58 12.59
N MET A 95 3.41 2.32 11.38
CA MET A 95 4.08 1.49 10.36
C MET A 95 4.81 2.36 9.34
N PRO A 96 6.11 2.21 9.04
CA PRO A 96 6.76 2.98 7.97
C PRO A 96 6.10 2.73 6.60
N VAL A 97 5.98 3.79 5.79
CA VAL A 97 5.43 3.71 4.43
C VAL A 97 6.48 4.21 3.45
N VAL A 98 6.69 3.49 2.34
CA VAL A 98 7.36 4.04 1.16
C VAL A 98 6.34 4.12 0.04
N GLN A 99 6.16 5.30 -0.54
CA GLN A 99 5.45 5.47 -1.79
C GLN A 99 6.42 5.36 -2.94
N ALA A 100 6.11 4.55 -3.94
CA ALA A 100 6.95 4.43 -5.12
C ALA A 100 6.12 4.21 -6.38
N HIS A 101 6.67 4.66 -7.50
CA HIS A 101 6.19 4.23 -8.79
C HIS A 101 6.46 2.73 -8.96
N PRO A 102 5.56 1.92 -9.57
CA PRO A 102 5.72 0.47 -9.64
C PRO A 102 6.96 -0.03 -10.40
N TRP A 103 7.66 0.84 -11.14
CA TRP A 103 8.93 0.53 -11.80
C TRP A 103 10.16 1.19 -11.16
N ASP A 104 10.01 1.85 -10.00
CA ASP A 104 11.15 2.35 -9.25
C ASP A 104 11.92 1.17 -8.62
N THR A 105 13.14 0.94 -9.10
CA THR A 105 14.01 -0.16 -8.66
C THR A 105 14.67 0.12 -7.31
N ALA A 106 14.73 1.38 -6.87
CA ALA A 106 15.32 1.77 -5.59
C ALA A 106 14.35 1.63 -4.41
N ALA A 107 13.04 1.59 -4.67
CA ALA A 107 12.01 1.57 -3.65
C ALA A 107 12.13 0.38 -2.67
N ALA A 108 12.44 -0.81 -3.17
CA ALA A 108 12.60 -2.01 -2.35
C ALA A 108 13.78 -1.86 -1.37
N THR A 109 14.92 -1.35 -1.85
CA THR A 109 16.10 -1.04 -1.05
C THR A 109 15.76 -0.02 0.03
N LEU A 110 15.12 1.10 -0.35
CA LEU A 110 14.72 2.16 0.57
C LEU A 110 13.82 1.64 1.69
N LEU A 111 12.76 0.89 1.36
CA LEU A 111 11.85 0.34 2.37
C LEU A 111 12.60 -0.58 3.35
N LEU A 112 13.46 -1.47 2.85
CA LEU A 112 14.19 -2.43 3.69
C LEU A 112 15.33 -1.81 4.51
N ASP A 113 15.82 -0.63 4.11
CA ASP A 113 16.77 0.20 4.87
C ASP A 113 16.05 0.98 5.99
N CYS A 114 14.89 1.57 5.68
CA CYS A 114 14.12 2.36 6.64
C CYS A 114 13.31 1.50 7.63
N ALA A 115 13.02 0.24 7.30
CA ALA A 115 12.25 -0.68 8.13
C ALA A 115 13.01 -2.00 8.39
N PRO A 116 14.19 -1.96 9.02
CA PRO A 116 15.02 -3.16 9.22
C PRO A 116 14.38 -4.21 10.13
N ASP A 117 13.48 -3.79 11.04
CA ASP A 117 12.81 -4.66 12.00
C ASP A 117 11.44 -5.18 11.52
N ALA A 118 10.99 -4.75 10.34
CA ALA A 118 9.74 -5.22 9.77
C ALA A 118 9.82 -6.73 9.50
N THR A 119 8.80 -7.45 9.96
CA THR A 119 8.68 -8.90 9.78
C THR A 119 7.69 -9.27 8.68
N ALA A 120 6.91 -8.29 8.22
CA ALA A 120 5.92 -8.44 7.17
C ALA A 120 5.80 -7.14 6.38
N ILE A 121 5.54 -7.25 5.08
CA ILE A 121 5.40 -6.10 4.19
C ILE A 121 4.09 -6.22 3.41
N LEU A 122 3.29 -5.16 3.46
CA LEU A 122 2.09 -5.02 2.62
C LEU A 122 2.48 -4.22 1.38
N SER A 123 2.38 -4.83 0.20
CA SER A 123 2.66 -4.17 -1.07
C SER A 123 1.38 -4.00 -1.88
N MET A 124 1.08 -2.76 -2.27
CA MET A 124 -0.12 -2.45 -3.06
C MET A 124 0.02 -2.79 -4.55
N ALA A 125 1.20 -3.23 -4.98
CA ALA A 125 1.55 -3.44 -6.37
C ALA A 125 2.43 -4.68 -6.53
N ALA A 126 2.14 -5.50 -7.53
CA ALA A 126 2.85 -6.76 -7.74
C ALA A 126 4.36 -6.56 -8.00
N MET A 127 4.72 -5.59 -8.86
CA MET A 127 6.13 -5.37 -9.23
C MET A 127 7.00 -4.94 -8.05
N PRO A 128 6.63 -3.92 -7.24
CA PRO A 128 7.32 -3.64 -5.98
C PRO A 128 7.39 -4.83 -5.02
N GLY A 129 6.32 -5.62 -4.91
CA GLY A 129 6.33 -6.85 -4.09
C GLY A 129 7.38 -7.87 -4.56
N VAL A 130 7.50 -8.09 -5.86
CA VAL A 130 8.54 -8.95 -6.45
C VAL A 130 9.93 -8.38 -6.19
N SER A 131 10.14 -7.07 -6.39
CA SER A 131 11.41 -6.41 -6.10
C SER A 131 11.81 -6.53 -4.62
N LEU A 132 10.86 -6.45 -3.69
CA LEU A 132 11.08 -6.65 -2.26
C LEU A 132 11.56 -8.07 -1.95
N ILE A 133 10.97 -9.09 -2.58
CA ILE A 133 11.40 -10.48 -2.42
C ILE A 133 12.85 -10.65 -2.91
N PHE A 134 13.19 -10.11 -4.09
CA PHE A 134 14.55 -10.19 -4.61
C PHE A 134 15.57 -9.48 -3.72
N GLU A 135 15.24 -8.29 -3.24
CA GLU A 135 16.13 -7.51 -2.38
C GLU A 135 16.30 -8.16 -1.00
N ALA A 136 15.23 -8.71 -0.41
CA ALA A 136 15.30 -9.46 0.85
C ALA A 136 16.20 -10.71 0.72
N ASN A 137 16.07 -11.45 -0.39
CA ASN A 137 16.93 -12.59 -0.71
C ASN A 137 18.40 -12.17 -0.84
N ARG A 138 18.68 -11.07 -1.57
CA ARG A 138 20.05 -10.54 -1.73
C ARG A 138 20.69 -10.17 -0.39
N ARG A 139 19.89 -9.78 0.60
CA ARG A 139 20.32 -9.44 1.97
C ARG A 139 20.37 -10.64 2.92
N GLY A 140 19.95 -11.83 2.50
CA GLY A 140 19.89 -13.03 3.36
C GLY A 140 18.80 -12.94 4.45
N ARG A 141 17.67 -12.28 4.18
CA ARG A 141 16.56 -12.07 5.14
C ARG A 141 15.38 -13.04 4.95
N VAL A 142 15.61 -14.27 4.46
CA VAL A 142 14.55 -15.28 4.21
C VAL A 142 14.84 -16.56 4.98
#